data_AF-A0A8J4A063-F1
#
_entry.id   AF-A0A8J4A063-F1
#
_cell.length_a   1.000
_cell.length_b   1.000
_cell.length_c   1.000
_cell.angle_alpha   90.00
_cell.angle_beta   90.00
_cell.angle_gamma   90.00
#
_symmetry.space_group_name_H-M   'P 1'
#
loop_
_entity.id
_entity.type
_entity.pdbx_description
1 polymer ?
#
loop_
_entity_poly.entity_id
_entity_poly.type
_entity_poly.pdbx_seq_one_letter_code
_entity_poly.pdbx_strand_id
1 'polypeptide(L)'
;MTGPDAEWWDLGGGSGVTVGRLLDSVDARPAAWDEIESRLVVEDECWCPAGYAVLPELAALARRDDHRDRALRLAATIVRSLHRCDEFDDLARAASDHVAALRGTARAGLAAGPDFLERLRDAVALAGYTFWAAIDMDFTDEHYHVGCPHCATRLAVVIGDYGHYSAVRDFHDGDIHRVPLLPADPRDLTGIGRWMHAAAVAAGEPVIADGLTYLFGRAGCGACGSVFPVSDWFEAENGPSQPIDPVVPRTDRSA
;
A
#
# COMPACT_ATOMS: atom_id res chain seq x y z
N MET A 1 -27.43 -18.90 -25.17
CA MET A 1 -27.99 -18.95 -23.80
C MET A 1 -27.42 -20.19 -23.13
N THR A 2 -26.31 -19.98 -22.41
CA THR A 2 -25.66 -20.79 -21.35
C THR A 2 -24.24 -20.22 -21.26
N GLY A 3 -24.04 -19.24 -20.37
CA GLY A 3 -22.73 -18.66 -20.08
C GLY A 3 -21.96 -19.54 -19.09
N PRO A 4 -20.62 -19.48 -19.09
CA PRO A 4 -19.78 -20.38 -18.31
C PRO A 4 -19.81 -20.03 -16.81
N ASP A 5 -20.19 -21.03 -16.03
CA ASP A 5 -19.61 -21.47 -14.76
C ASP A 5 -19.39 -20.42 -13.66
N ALA A 6 -20.48 -20.16 -12.93
CA ALA A 6 -20.48 -19.53 -11.61
C ALA A 6 -20.03 -20.49 -10.48
N GLU A 7 -19.06 -21.37 -10.74
CA GLU A 7 -18.57 -22.40 -9.81
C GLU A 7 -17.30 -22.00 -9.04
N TRP A 8 -16.74 -20.81 -9.31
CA TRP A 8 -15.44 -20.37 -8.76
C TRP A 8 -15.52 -19.74 -7.35
N TRP A 9 -16.71 -19.62 -6.76
CA TRP A 9 -16.92 -18.86 -5.51
C TRP A 9 -17.65 -19.61 -4.40
N ASP A 10 -17.74 -20.95 -4.43
CA ASP A 10 -18.23 -21.71 -3.26
C ASP A 10 -17.16 -21.78 -2.17
N LEU A 11 -16.91 -20.64 -1.52
CA LEU A 11 -16.01 -20.47 -0.37
C LEU A 11 -16.73 -20.76 0.94
N GLY A 12 -17.51 -21.84 0.97
CA GLY A 12 -17.89 -22.51 2.22
C GLY A 12 -16.63 -22.95 2.99
N GLY A 13 -16.73 -23.11 4.31
CA GLY A 13 -15.62 -23.29 5.27
C GLY A 13 -14.57 -24.40 5.03
N GLY A 14 -14.59 -25.10 3.88
CA GLY A 14 -13.54 -26.01 3.43
C GLY A 14 -12.28 -25.32 2.89
N SER A 15 -12.35 -24.08 2.38
CA SER A 15 -11.16 -23.37 1.86
C SER A 15 -10.17 -23.00 2.97
N GLY A 16 -10.66 -22.42 4.08
CA GLY A 16 -9.82 -22.07 5.25
C GLY A 16 -9.16 -23.28 5.91
N VAL A 17 -9.89 -24.39 6.09
CA VAL A 17 -9.34 -25.66 6.62
C VAL A 17 -8.27 -26.24 5.71
N THR A 18 -8.41 -26.06 4.40
CA THR A 18 -7.42 -26.52 3.42
C THR A 18 -6.16 -25.65 3.43
N VAL A 19 -6.31 -24.32 3.52
CA VAL A 19 -5.18 -23.39 3.61
C VAL A 19 -4.41 -23.57 4.92
N GLY A 20 -5.10 -23.75 6.06
CA GLY A 20 -4.43 -24.03 7.34
C GLY A 20 -3.54 -25.28 7.27
N ARG A 21 -4.03 -26.36 6.66
CA ARG A 21 -3.22 -27.58 6.44
C ARG A 21 -2.03 -27.35 5.50
N LEU A 22 -2.19 -26.48 4.50
CA LEU A 22 -1.07 -26.11 3.63
C LEU A 22 -0.02 -25.34 4.41
N LEU A 23 -0.42 -24.40 5.28
CA LEU A 23 0.48 -23.65 6.17
C LEU A 23 1.24 -24.59 7.12
N ASP A 24 0.59 -25.61 7.68
CA ASP A 24 1.26 -26.62 8.51
C ASP A 24 2.32 -27.43 7.74
N SER A 25 2.21 -27.49 6.41
CA SER A 25 3.07 -28.32 5.56
C SER A 25 4.30 -27.59 5.00
N VAL A 26 4.42 -26.26 5.17
CA VAL A 26 5.46 -25.45 4.51
C VAL A 26 6.90 -25.87 4.85
N ASP A 27 7.12 -26.40 6.06
CA ASP A 27 8.41 -26.95 6.48
C ASP A 27 8.80 -28.21 5.68
N ALA A 28 7.85 -29.13 5.51
CA ALA A 28 8.07 -30.39 4.79
C ALA A 28 7.96 -30.24 3.28
N ARG A 29 7.25 -29.21 2.82
CA ARG A 29 6.85 -29.04 1.42
C ARG A 29 6.89 -27.55 1.06
N PRO A 30 8.08 -26.97 0.76
CA PRO A 30 8.22 -25.54 0.47
C PRO A 30 7.36 -25.02 -0.70
N ALA A 31 7.02 -25.89 -1.66
CA ALA A 31 6.09 -25.60 -2.76
C ALA A 31 4.63 -25.33 -2.30
N ALA A 32 4.29 -25.63 -1.04
CA ALA A 32 2.99 -25.30 -0.47
C ALA A 32 2.75 -23.79 -0.40
N TRP A 33 3.80 -22.97 -0.34
CA TRP A 33 3.68 -21.51 -0.40
C TRP A 33 3.02 -21.04 -1.70
N ASP A 34 3.49 -21.52 -2.85
CA ASP A 34 2.97 -21.14 -4.16
C ASP A 34 1.49 -21.59 -4.31
N GLU A 35 1.15 -22.73 -3.70
CA GLU A 35 -0.23 -23.23 -3.64
C GLU A 35 -1.13 -22.38 -2.71
N ILE A 36 -0.60 -21.90 -1.59
CA ILE A 36 -1.32 -20.98 -0.70
C ILE A 36 -1.57 -19.65 -1.41
N GLU A 37 -0.53 -19.06 -2.01
CA GLU A 37 -0.61 -17.78 -2.72
C GLU A 37 -1.63 -17.85 -3.85
N SER A 38 -1.57 -18.87 -4.73
CA SER A 38 -2.53 -19.04 -5.82
C SER A 38 -3.98 -19.27 -5.39
N ARG A 39 -4.22 -19.75 -4.16
CA ARG A 39 -5.56 -19.94 -3.60
C ARG A 39 -6.11 -18.70 -2.91
N LEU A 40 -5.24 -17.86 -2.36
CA LEU A 40 -5.63 -16.70 -1.55
C LEU A 40 -5.56 -15.39 -2.33
N VAL A 41 -4.67 -15.30 -3.32
CA VAL A 41 -4.30 -14.07 -4.01
C VAL A 41 -4.54 -14.22 -5.51
N VAL A 42 -5.27 -13.28 -6.08
CA VAL A 42 -5.49 -13.13 -7.51
C VAL A 42 -5.10 -11.70 -7.87
N GLU A 43 -4.16 -11.53 -8.80
CA GLU A 43 -3.66 -10.22 -9.24
C GLU A 43 -3.24 -9.31 -8.06
N ASP A 44 -2.44 -9.85 -7.14
CA ASP A 44 -1.95 -9.17 -5.92
C ASP A 44 -3.03 -8.71 -4.94
N GLU A 45 -4.22 -9.33 -5.01
CA GLU A 45 -5.36 -9.02 -4.17
C GLU A 45 -6.00 -10.26 -3.54
N CYS A 46 -6.43 -10.14 -2.28
CA CYS A 46 -7.16 -11.18 -1.56
C CYS A 46 -8.64 -10.85 -1.46
N TRP A 47 -9.48 -11.77 -1.96
CA TRP A 47 -10.93 -11.60 -2.07
C TRP A 47 -11.73 -12.67 -1.31
N CYS A 48 -11.09 -13.44 -0.43
CA CYS A 48 -11.73 -14.56 0.27
C CYS A 48 -11.60 -14.50 1.80
N PRO A 49 -12.62 -14.96 2.55
CA PRO A 49 -12.59 -15.00 4.02
C PRO A 49 -11.43 -15.85 4.57
N ALA A 50 -11.01 -16.86 3.80
CA ALA A 50 -9.89 -17.73 4.17
C ALA A 50 -8.56 -16.98 4.28
N GLY A 51 -8.35 -15.91 3.49
CA GLY A 51 -7.14 -15.08 3.60
C GLY A 51 -7.06 -14.38 4.94
N TYR A 52 -8.14 -13.76 5.40
CA TYR A 52 -8.17 -13.07 6.69
C TYR A 52 -8.05 -14.03 7.86
N ALA A 53 -8.65 -15.21 7.76
CA ALA A 53 -8.61 -16.23 8.81
C ALA A 53 -7.21 -16.76 9.10
N VAL A 54 -6.26 -16.65 8.16
CA VAL A 54 -4.89 -17.19 8.32
C VAL A 54 -3.85 -16.19 8.83
N LEU A 55 -4.24 -14.94 9.06
CA LEU A 55 -3.35 -13.92 9.63
C LEU A 55 -2.70 -14.33 10.97
N PRO A 56 -3.39 -15.04 11.90
CA PRO A 56 -2.75 -15.54 13.13
C PRO A 56 -1.59 -16.53 12.85
N GLU A 57 -1.78 -17.46 11.93
CA GLU A 57 -0.80 -18.46 11.53
C GLU A 57 0.39 -17.81 10.81
N LEU A 58 0.12 -16.85 9.91
CA LEU A 58 1.17 -16.06 9.27
C LEU A 58 1.98 -15.26 10.30
N ALA A 59 1.35 -14.70 11.33
CA ALA A 59 2.05 -14.04 12.42
C ALA A 59 2.95 -15.00 13.22
N ALA A 60 2.59 -16.29 13.31
CA ALA A 60 3.43 -17.31 13.91
C ALA A 60 4.63 -17.69 13.02
N LEU A 61 4.39 -17.87 11.73
CA LEU A 61 5.45 -18.17 10.75
C LEU A 61 6.43 -17.02 10.59
N ALA A 62 5.97 -15.76 10.66
CA ALA A 62 6.83 -14.58 10.55
C ALA A 62 7.92 -14.48 11.63
N ARG A 63 7.72 -15.15 12.78
CA ARG A 63 8.73 -15.22 13.85
C ARG A 63 9.89 -16.16 13.50
N ARG A 64 9.72 -17.03 12.51
CA ARG A 64 10.71 -18.02 12.09
C ARG A 64 11.50 -17.45 10.91
N ASP A 65 12.82 -17.42 10.99
CA ASP A 65 13.67 -16.79 9.96
C ASP A 65 13.41 -17.37 8.56
N ASP A 66 13.29 -18.70 8.44
CA ASP A 66 13.11 -19.40 7.15
C ASP A 66 11.80 -19.05 6.41
N HIS A 67 10.79 -18.57 7.14
CA HIS A 67 9.45 -18.27 6.59
C HIS A 67 9.10 -16.79 6.66
N ARG A 68 9.95 -15.97 7.28
CA ARG A 68 9.62 -14.59 7.63
C ARG A 68 9.14 -13.79 6.45
N ASP A 69 9.95 -13.72 5.40
CA ASP A 69 9.68 -12.82 4.29
C ASP A 69 8.43 -13.23 3.50
N ARG A 70 8.22 -14.54 3.29
CA ARG A 70 7.01 -15.06 2.64
C ARG A 70 5.76 -14.82 3.48
N ALA A 71 5.82 -15.06 4.78
CA ALA A 71 4.69 -14.82 5.68
C ALA A 71 4.32 -13.32 5.74
N LEU A 72 5.32 -12.44 5.78
CA LEU A 72 5.10 -10.99 5.77
C LEU A 72 4.50 -10.50 4.46
N ARG A 73 5.05 -10.91 3.31
CA ARG A 73 4.52 -10.55 1.98
C ARG A 73 3.07 -10.99 1.82
N LEU A 74 2.77 -12.26 2.11
CA LEU A 74 1.41 -12.78 1.99
C LEU A 74 0.43 -12.05 2.93
N ALA A 75 0.82 -11.84 4.19
CA ALA A 75 -0.01 -11.11 5.13
C ALA A 75 -0.24 -9.65 4.69
N ALA A 76 0.79 -8.98 4.18
CA ALA A 76 0.68 -7.63 3.65
C ALA A 76 -0.24 -7.56 2.44
N THR A 77 -0.15 -8.51 1.51
CA THR A 77 -1.07 -8.63 0.36
C THR A 77 -2.53 -8.78 0.82
N ILE A 78 -2.79 -9.67 1.78
CA ILE A 78 -4.14 -9.84 2.37
C ILE A 78 -4.64 -8.55 3.01
N VAL A 79 -3.81 -7.90 3.83
CA VAL A 79 -4.14 -6.65 4.51
C VAL A 79 -4.32 -5.50 3.52
N ARG A 80 -3.54 -5.45 2.44
CA ARG A 80 -3.63 -4.40 1.42
C ARG A 80 -4.98 -4.38 0.73
N SER A 81 -5.63 -5.53 0.56
CA SER A 81 -6.96 -5.64 -0.05
C SER A 81 -8.13 -5.30 0.88
N LEU A 82 -7.88 -5.06 2.18
CA LEU A 82 -8.94 -4.81 3.16
C LEU A 82 -9.84 -3.63 2.82
N HIS A 83 -9.30 -2.58 2.19
CA HIS A 83 -10.08 -1.43 1.79
C HIS A 83 -11.09 -1.67 0.66
N ARG A 84 -11.07 -2.87 0.06
CA ARG A 84 -11.96 -3.27 -1.03
C ARG A 84 -13.08 -4.21 -0.61
N CYS A 85 -13.02 -4.72 0.63
CA CYS A 85 -13.90 -5.78 1.11
C CYS A 85 -14.49 -5.47 2.49
N ASP A 86 -15.45 -4.54 2.54
CA ASP A 86 -16.16 -4.18 3.78
C ASP A 86 -16.88 -5.39 4.44
N GLU A 87 -17.19 -6.43 3.64
CA GLU A 87 -17.85 -7.66 4.09
C GLU A 87 -17.03 -8.44 5.14
N PHE A 88 -15.72 -8.23 5.22
CA PHE A 88 -14.80 -8.97 6.10
C PHE A 88 -14.18 -8.12 7.21
N ASP A 89 -14.73 -6.93 7.44
CA ASP A 89 -14.30 -5.98 8.46
C ASP A 89 -14.17 -6.61 9.87
N ASP A 90 -15.12 -7.44 10.28
CA ASP A 90 -15.09 -8.07 11.60
C ASP A 90 -13.94 -9.07 11.73
N LEU A 91 -13.61 -9.79 10.66
CA LEU A 91 -12.43 -10.68 10.63
C LEU A 91 -11.14 -9.85 10.69
N ALA A 92 -11.10 -8.74 9.96
CA ALA A 92 -9.95 -7.81 9.98
C ALA A 92 -9.72 -7.23 11.37
N ARG A 93 -10.79 -6.79 12.05
CA ARG A 93 -10.73 -6.30 13.44
C ARG A 93 -10.31 -7.40 14.41
N ALA A 94 -10.83 -8.62 14.27
CA ALA A 94 -10.44 -9.75 15.11
C ALA A 94 -8.95 -10.11 14.95
N ALA A 95 -8.36 -9.88 13.78
CA ALA A 95 -6.95 -10.13 13.51
C ALA A 95 -6.01 -8.96 13.89
N SER A 96 -6.50 -7.86 14.47
CA SER A 96 -5.73 -6.63 14.69
C SER A 96 -4.43 -6.83 15.46
N ASP A 97 -4.44 -7.66 16.51
CA ASP A 97 -3.26 -7.93 17.33
C ASP A 97 -2.21 -8.73 16.56
N HIS A 98 -2.64 -9.63 15.68
CA HIS A 98 -1.77 -10.40 14.80
C HIS A 98 -1.14 -9.52 13.72
N VAL A 99 -1.92 -8.62 13.12
CA VAL A 99 -1.41 -7.59 12.19
C VAL A 99 -0.41 -6.66 12.89
N ALA A 100 -0.68 -6.27 14.14
CA ALA A 100 0.24 -5.46 14.92
C ALA A 100 1.58 -6.16 15.21
N ALA A 101 1.56 -7.49 15.43
CA ALA A 101 2.75 -8.32 15.59
C ALA A 101 3.54 -8.44 14.28
N LEU A 102 2.87 -8.77 13.17
CA LEU A 102 3.44 -8.83 11.82
C LEU A 102 4.13 -7.53 11.44
N ARG A 103 3.47 -6.39 11.67
CA ARG A 103 4.04 -5.05 11.49
C ARG A 103 5.33 -4.85 12.29
N GLY A 104 5.37 -5.29 13.55
CA GLY A 104 6.57 -5.20 14.40
C GLY A 104 7.74 -5.94 13.76
N THR A 105 7.49 -7.15 13.27
CA THR A 105 8.48 -7.95 12.54
C THR A 105 8.91 -7.31 11.22
N ALA A 106 7.96 -6.84 10.40
CA ALA A 106 8.24 -6.19 9.12
C ALA A 106 9.14 -4.95 9.30
N ARG A 107 8.79 -4.09 10.27
CA ARG A 107 9.57 -2.87 10.57
C ARG A 107 10.98 -3.17 11.04
N ALA A 108 11.17 -4.20 11.86
CA ALA A 108 12.49 -4.59 12.35
C ALA A 108 13.36 -5.19 11.22
N GLY A 109 12.73 -5.78 10.20
CA GLY A 109 13.40 -6.38 9.04
C GLY A 109 13.62 -5.45 7.85
N LEU A 110 13.22 -4.18 7.92
CA LEU A 110 13.44 -3.22 6.83
C LEU A 110 14.94 -2.92 6.70
N ALA A 111 15.52 -3.45 5.63
CA ALA A 111 16.92 -3.25 5.27
C ALA A 111 17.04 -2.94 3.77
N ALA A 112 18.14 -2.24 3.45
CA ALA A 112 18.55 -1.93 2.08
C ALA A 112 18.59 -3.19 1.20
N GLY A 113 18.26 -3.03 -0.09
CA GLY A 113 18.34 -4.11 -1.06
C GLY A 113 17.30 -3.98 -2.17
N PRO A 114 17.36 -4.86 -3.19
CA PRO A 114 16.52 -4.75 -4.38
C PRO A 114 15.01 -4.78 -4.07
N ASP A 115 14.61 -5.47 -3.01
CA ASP A 115 13.19 -5.58 -2.62
C ASP A 115 12.81 -4.57 -1.51
N PHE A 116 13.61 -3.52 -1.28
CA PHE A 116 13.32 -2.54 -0.23
C PHE A 116 11.94 -1.91 -0.41
N LEU A 117 11.59 -1.47 -1.62
CA LEU A 117 10.31 -0.83 -1.89
C LEU A 117 9.12 -1.76 -1.60
N GLU A 118 9.21 -3.02 -2.03
CA GLU A 118 8.20 -4.04 -1.76
C GLU A 118 8.04 -4.26 -0.25
N ARG A 119 9.15 -4.45 0.48
CA ARG A 119 9.13 -4.60 1.94
C ARG A 119 8.61 -3.35 2.66
N LEU A 120 8.90 -2.16 2.13
CA LEU A 120 8.37 -0.90 2.65
C LEU A 120 6.85 -0.87 2.49
N ARG A 121 6.33 -1.17 1.30
CA ARG A 121 4.88 -1.23 1.02
C ARG A 121 4.19 -2.27 1.89
N ASP A 122 4.82 -3.41 2.13
CA ASP A 122 4.30 -4.42 3.06
C ASP A 122 4.19 -3.90 4.49
N ALA A 123 5.24 -3.21 4.96
CA ALA A 123 5.25 -2.60 6.28
C ALA A 123 4.23 -1.43 6.39
N VAL A 124 3.97 -0.70 5.31
CA VAL A 124 2.91 0.32 5.20
C VAL A 124 1.52 -0.33 5.31
N ALA A 125 1.29 -1.43 4.59
CA ALA A 125 0.02 -2.17 4.62
C ALA A 125 -0.28 -2.66 6.05
N LEU A 126 0.69 -3.34 6.68
CA LEU A 126 0.59 -3.85 8.04
C LEU A 126 0.49 -2.73 9.10
N ALA A 127 0.84 -1.49 8.76
CA ALA A 127 0.62 -0.32 9.61
C ALA A 127 -0.81 0.27 9.51
N GLY A 128 -1.67 -0.31 8.66
CA GLY A 128 -3.06 0.12 8.43
C GLY A 128 -3.21 1.16 7.31
N TYR A 129 -2.17 1.43 6.53
CA TYR A 129 -2.20 2.41 5.45
C TYR A 129 -2.36 1.72 4.09
N THR A 130 -3.44 0.95 3.90
CA THR A 130 -3.55 0.05 2.74
C THR A 130 -3.63 0.79 1.41
N PHE A 131 -4.20 2.01 1.38
CA PHE A 131 -4.19 2.88 0.20
C PHE A 131 -2.75 3.22 -0.22
N TRP A 132 -1.94 3.71 0.71
CA TRP A 132 -0.54 4.05 0.46
C TRP A 132 0.30 2.82 0.11
N ALA A 133 -0.03 1.64 0.63
CA ALA A 133 0.64 0.40 0.25
C ALA A 133 0.29 -0.08 -1.17
N ALA A 134 -0.86 0.34 -1.70
CA ALA A 134 -1.35 -0.07 -3.02
C ALA A 134 -0.78 0.75 -4.17
N ILE A 135 -0.26 1.94 -3.90
CA ILE A 135 0.42 2.75 -4.92
C ILE A 135 1.89 2.34 -5.07
N ASP A 136 2.50 2.63 -6.22
CA ASP A 136 3.78 2.03 -6.60
C ASP A 136 4.97 2.61 -5.82
N MET A 137 5.05 3.95 -5.72
CA MET A 137 6.07 4.70 -4.95
C MET A 137 7.52 4.40 -5.37
N ASP A 138 7.74 3.97 -6.62
CA ASP A 138 9.09 3.74 -7.13
C ASP A 138 9.80 5.07 -7.48
N PHE A 139 9.00 6.10 -7.75
CA PHE A 139 9.40 7.44 -8.16
C PHE A 139 10.36 7.46 -9.36
N THR A 140 10.29 6.45 -10.23
CA THR A 140 11.00 6.47 -11.51
C THR A 140 10.22 7.28 -12.54
N ASP A 141 8.89 7.12 -12.59
CA ASP A 141 7.98 7.88 -13.46
C ASP A 141 6.54 7.92 -12.90
N GLU A 142 6.38 8.35 -11.65
CA GLU A 142 5.11 8.31 -10.95
C GLU A 142 4.15 9.42 -11.38
N HIS A 143 2.90 9.05 -11.58
CA HIS A 143 1.84 9.94 -12.02
C HIS A 143 0.62 9.86 -11.10
N TYR A 144 0.44 10.86 -10.27
CA TYR A 144 -0.73 10.98 -9.39
C TYR A 144 -1.75 11.93 -10.01
N HIS A 145 -2.93 11.42 -10.33
CA HIS A 145 -3.98 12.21 -10.96
C HIS A 145 -4.97 12.73 -9.92
N VAL A 146 -5.17 14.05 -9.90
CA VAL A 146 -6.05 14.74 -8.94
C VAL A 146 -6.82 15.88 -9.62
N GLY A 147 -8.01 16.21 -9.12
CA GLY A 147 -8.69 17.45 -9.47
C GLY A 147 -8.11 18.63 -8.69
N CYS A 148 -8.00 19.81 -9.28
CA CYS A 148 -7.68 21.01 -8.51
C CYS A 148 -8.79 21.28 -7.47
N PRO A 149 -8.49 21.43 -6.16
CA PRO A 149 -9.51 21.66 -5.14
C PRO A 149 -10.27 22.99 -5.31
N HIS A 150 -9.73 23.94 -6.08
CA HIS A 150 -10.34 25.25 -6.29
C HIS A 150 -11.13 25.35 -7.61
N CYS A 151 -10.58 24.89 -8.74
CA CYS A 151 -11.19 25.04 -10.06
C CYS A 151 -11.59 23.72 -10.74
N ALA A 152 -11.40 22.59 -10.06
CA ALA A 152 -11.70 21.23 -10.55
C ALA A 152 -10.94 20.80 -11.82
N THR A 153 -10.02 21.62 -12.36
CA THR A 153 -9.15 21.22 -13.48
C THR A 153 -8.41 19.93 -13.14
N ARG A 154 -8.44 18.92 -14.01
CA ARG A 154 -7.70 17.68 -13.82
C ARG A 154 -6.20 17.93 -13.99
N LEU A 155 -5.43 17.53 -12.99
CA LEU A 155 -3.98 17.67 -12.94
C LEU A 155 -3.33 16.28 -12.90
N ALA A 156 -2.19 16.17 -13.55
CA ALA A 156 -1.20 15.13 -13.28
C ALA A 156 -0.12 15.74 -12.37
N VAL A 157 0.18 15.07 -11.26
CA VAL A 157 1.33 15.35 -10.40
C VAL A 157 2.39 14.31 -10.76
N VAL A 158 3.49 14.77 -11.33
CA VAL A 158 4.59 13.95 -11.85
C VAL A 158 5.76 14.01 -10.87
N ILE A 159 6.25 12.84 -10.45
CA ILE A 159 7.41 12.69 -9.55
C ILE A 159 8.32 11.61 -10.12
N GLY A 160 9.55 11.98 -10.48
CA GLY A 160 10.56 11.03 -10.96
C GLY A 160 11.50 11.61 -12.02
N ASP A 161 11.98 10.76 -12.92
CA ASP A 161 13.08 11.07 -13.86
C ASP A 161 12.75 12.21 -14.84
N TYR A 162 11.47 12.43 -15.15
CA TYR A 162 11.00 13.52 -16.01
C TYR A 162 10.79 14.86 -15.28
N GLY A 163 11.10 14.89 -13.98
CA GLY A 163 11.06 16.04 -13.09
C GLY A 163 9.85 16.05 -12.16
N HIS A 164 9.80 17.09 -11.33
CA HIS A 164 8.82 17.23 -10.25
C HIS A 164 7.89 18.40 -10.55
N TYR A 165 6.71 18.13 -11.10
CA TYR A 165 5.76 19.18 -11.47
C TYR A 165 4.30 18.70 -11.47
N SER A 166 3.38 19.64 -11.35
CA SER A 166 1.98 19.45 -11.69
C SER A 166 1.68 20.05 -13.06
N ALA A 167 0.79 19.43 -13.83
CA ALA A 167 0.40 19.89 -15.16
C ALA A 167 -1.05 19.52 -15.49
N VAL A 168 -1.62 20.21 -16.47
CA VAL A 168 -2.83 19.74 -17.16
C VAL A 168 -2.39 18.82 -18.28
N ARG A 169 -2.92 17.60 -18.34
CA ARG A 169 -2.60 16.66 -19.42
C ARG A 169 -3.54 16.90 -20.59
N ASP A 170 -3.01 17.51 -21.65
CA ASP A 170 -3.68 17.68 -22.92
C ASP A 170 -3.40 16.49 -23.84
N PHE A 171 -4.40 16.09 -24.62
CA PHE A 171 -4.30 14.93 -25.49
C PHE A 171 -3.33 15.14 -26.67
N HIS A 172 -3.18 16.38 -27.15
CA HIS A 172 -2.34 16.73 -28.30
C HIS A 172 -1.01 17.32 -27.88
N ASP A 173 -1.01 18.20 -26.88
CA ASP A 173 0.16 18.99 -26.47
C ASP A 173 0.92 18.38 -25.29
N GLY A 174 0.45 17.26 -24.74
CA GLY A 174 1.03 16.61 -23.57
C GLY A 174 0.82 17.44 -22.30
N ASP A 175 1.85 17.53 -21.47
CA ASP A 175 1.74 18.23 -20.18
C ASP A 175 1.92 19.75 -20.35
N ILE A 176 0.79 20.46 -20.30
CA ILE A 176 0.71 21.93 -20.42
C ILE A 176 0.51 22.58 -19.05
N HIS A 177 0.79 23.89 -18.96
CA HIS A 177 0.67 24.65 -17.72
C HIS A 177 1.47 24.05 -16.55
N ARG A 178 2.70 23.58 -16.84
CA ARG A 178 3.59 22.95 -15.85
C ARG A 178 3.94 23.93 -14.73
N VAL A 179 3.77 23.48 -13.49
CA VAL A 179 4.16 24.21 -12.28
C VAL A 179 5.07 23.31 -11.45
N PRO A 180 6.29 23.74 -11.06
CA PRO A 180 7.16 22.94 -10.21
C PRO A 180 6.48 22.57 -8.88
N LEU A 181 6.70 21.33 -8.43
CA LEU A 181 6.28 20.93 -7.08
C LEU A 181 7.12 21.62 -6.01
N LEU A 182 6.53 21.78 -4.84
CA LEU A 182 7.21 22.28 -3.65
C LEU A 182 7.45 21.08 -2.73
N PRO A 183 8.70 20.57 -2.62
CA PRO A 183 8.98 19.47 -1.71
C PRO A 183 8.77 19.92 -0.27
N ALA A 184 8.30 19.01 0.58
CA ALA A 184 8.29 19.21 2.02
C ALA A 184 9.72 19.22 2.56
N ASP A 185 9.99 20.04 3.59
CA ASP A 185 11.20 19.84 4.39
C ASP A 185 11.09 18.48 5.10
N PRO A 186 12.07 17.58 4.99
CA PRO A 186 12.05 16.30 5.70
C PRO A 186 11.78 16.41 7.22
N ARG A 187 12.12 17.54 7.83
CA ARG A 187 11.91 17.83 9.26
C ARG A 187 10.45 18.17 9.58
N ASP A 188 9.70 18.63 8.59
CA ASP A 188 8.29 18.99 8.71
C ASP A 188 7.37 17.80 8.39
N LEU A 189 7.92 16.69 7.89
CA LEU A 189 7.13 15.48 7.63
C LEU A 189 6.49 14.94 8.92
N THR A 190 5.24 14.52 8.78
CA THR A 190 4.41 14.00 9.88
C THR A 190 3.95 12.56 9.60
N GLY A 191 3.38 11.90 10.62
CA GLY A 191 2.73 10.59 10.48
C GLY A 191 3.49 9.54 9.67
N ILE A 192 2.80 8.95 8.68
CA ILE A 192 3.33 7.89 7.82
C ILE A 192 4.38 8.39 6.84
N GLY A 193 4.24 9.62 6.32
CA GLY A 193 5.21 10.24 5.41
C GLY A 193 6.59 10.37 6.06
N ARG A 194 6.63 10.85 7.31
CA ARG A 194 7.88 10.91 8.10
C ARG A 194 8.51 9.53 8.27
N TRP A 195 7.69 8.54 8.60
CA TRP A 195 8.18 7.19 8.85
C TRP A 195 8.73 6.54 7.57
N MET A 196 8.02 6.64 6.44
CA MET A 196 8.49 6.12 5.14
C MET A 196 9.79 6.81 4.72
N HIS A 197 9.85 8.14 4.84
CA HIS A 197 11.06 8.89 4.50
C HIS A 197 12.25 8.48 5.38
N ALA A 198 12.05 8.38 6.70
CA ALA A 198 13.10 7.95 7.62
C ALA A 198 13.57 6.51 7.33
N ALA A 199 12.66 5.60 6.96
CA ALA A 199 13.00 4.23 6.58
C ALA A 199 13.84 4.20 5.29
N ALA A 200 13.45 4.97 4.26
CA ALA A 200 14.20 5.09 3.01
C ALA A 200 15.61 5.66 3.23
N VAL A 201 15.72 6.73 4.05
CA VAL A 201 17.03 7.31 4.41
C VAL A 201 17.90 6.29 5.16
N ALA A 202 17.34 5.57 6.13
CA ALA A 202 18.08 4.57 6.91
C ALA A 202 18.55 3.38 6.05
N ALA A 203 17.78 3.02 5.02
CA ALA A 203 18.13 2.01 4.03
C ALA A 203 19.07 2.51 2.93
N GLY A 204 19.37 3.80 2.87
CA GLY A 204 20.21 4.37 1.81
C GLY A 204 19.54 4.38 0.44
N GLU A 205 18.22 4.61 0.41
CA GLU A 205 17.37 4.62 -0.79
C GLU A 205 17.03 6.07 -1.18
N PRO A 206 17.93 6.81 -1.85
CA PRO A 206 17.79 8.25 -2.06
C PRO A 206 16.65 8.63 -3.00
N VAL A 207 16.36 7.82 -4.02
CA VAL A 207 15.25 8.07 -4.97
C VAL A 207 13.91 8.04 -4.23
N ILE A 208 13.70 7.02 -3.41
CA ILE A 208 12.49 6.88 -2.60
C ILE A 208 12.40 8.00 -1.56
N ALA A 209 13.51 8.30 -0.86
CA ALA A 209 13.53 9.37 0.13
C ALA A 209 13.19 10.74 -0.50
N ASP A 210 13.78 11.09 -1.65
CA ASP A 210 13.51 12.35 -2.36
C ASP A 210 12.06 12.41 -2.88
N GLY A 211 11.59 11.36 -3.55
CA GLY A 211 10.23 11.27 -4.07
C GLY A 211 9.15 11.45 -2.99
N LEU A 212 9.39 10.90 -1.79
CA LEU A 212 8.51 11.08 -0.63
C LEU A 212 8.41 12.55 -0.19
N THR A 213 9.47 13.36 -0.35
CA THR A 213 9.38 14.80 -0.02
C THR A 213 8.43 15.55 -0.95
N TYR A 214 8.33 15.11 -2.22
CA TYR A 214 7.38 15.68 -3.18
C TYR A 214 5.97 15.16 -2.98
N LEU A 215 5.82 13.85 -2.72
CA LEU A 215 4.51 13.21 -2.48
C LEU A 215 3.82 13.80 -1.26
N PHE A 216 4.57 14.04 -0.17
CA PHE A 216 4.09 14.71 1.04
C PHE A 216 4.31 16.24 1.00
N GLY A 217 4.66 16.78 -0.17
CA GLY A 217 4.84 18.20 -0.43
C GLY A 217 3.56 18.86 -0.95
N ARG A 218 3.73 19.89 -1.79
CA ARG A 218 2.62 20.69 -2.33
C ARG A 218 2.70 20.82 -3.85
N ALA A 219 1.53 20.80 -4.50
CA ALA A 219 1.37 21.05 -5.92
C ALA A 219 0.65 22.38 -6.18
N GLY A 220 0.97 23.02 -7.30
CA GLY A 220 0.29 24.22 -7.79
C GLY A 220 -0.60 23.93 -9.00
N CYS A 221 -1.77 24.55 -9.09
CA CYS A 221 -2.59 24.47 -10.30
C CYS A 221 -2.14 25.51 -11.32
N GLY A 222 -1.62 25.08 -12.47
CA GLY A 222 -1.23 26.00 -13.56
C GLY A 222 -2.38 26.78 -14.20
N ALA A 223 -3.64 26.37 -13.97
CA ALA A 223 -4.81 27.05 -14.50
C ALA A 223 -5.31 28.20 -13.60
N CYS A 224 -5.31 28.02 -12.28
CA CYS A 224 -5.87 29.02 -11.35
C CYS A 224 -4.90 29.49 -10.25
N GLY A 225 -3.69 28.93 -10.19
CA GLY A 225 -2.64 29.31 -9.23
C GLY A 225 -2.82 28.80 -7.80
N SER A 226 -3.86 28.02 -7.49
CA SER A 226 -4.06 27.46 -6.15
C SER A 226 -2.97 26.45 -5.80
N VAL A 227 -2.56 26.39 -4.53
CA VAL A 227 -1.56 25.44 -4.03
C VAL A 227 -2.17 24.56 -2.95
N PHE A 228 -1.97 23.24 -3.03
CA PHE A 228 -2.58 22.26 -2.13
C PHE A 228 -1.59 21.13 -1.76
N PRO A 229 -1.75 20.49 -0.59
CA PRO A 229 -0.95 19.32 -0.20
C PRO A 229 -1.26 18.13 -1.13
N VAL A 230 -0.22 17.51 -1.70
CA VAL A 230 -0.39 16.42 -2.68
C VAL A 230 -0.98 15.19 -2.00
N SER A 231 -0.35 14.71 -0.94
CA SER A 231 -0.75 13.47 -0.26
C SER A 231 -2.18 13.52 0.26
N ASP A 232 -2.54 14.58 0.97
CA ASP A 232 -3.84 14.69 1.63
C ASP A 232 -4.97 14.75 0.60
N TRP A 233 -4.75 15.48 -0.49
CA TRP A 233 -5.74 15.63 -1.54
C TRP A 233 -5.85 14.37 -2.40
N PHE A 234 -4.72 13.74 -2.71
CA PHE A 234 -4.71 12.46 -3.44
C PHE A 234 -5.40 11.35 -2.64
N GLU A 235 -5.14 11.24 -1.33
CA GLU A 235 -5.85 10.31 -0.44
C GLU A 235 -7.32 10.70 -0.28
N ALA A 236 -7.69 11.99 -0.20
CA ALA A 236 -9.10 12.38 -0.10
C ALA A 236 -9.91 12.03 -1.35
N GLU A 237 -9.30 12.11 -2.54
CA GLU A 237 -9.98 11.85 -3.82
C GLU A 237 -9.97 10.37 -4.22
N ASN A 238 -8.91 9.63 -3.86
CA ASN A 238 -8.71 8.25 -4.31
C ASN A 238 -8.70 7.23 -3.16
N GLY A 239 -8.65 7.69 -1.91
CA GLY A 239 -8.54 6.86 -0.71
C GLY A 239 -9.89 6.24 -0.33
N PRO A 240 -10.00 4.91 -0.33
CA PRO A 240 -11.18 4.20 0.17
C PRO A 240 -11.27 4.24 1.69
N SER A 241 -12.46 3.92 2.23
CA SER A 241 -12.60 3.60 3.66
C SER A 241 -11.71 2.43 4.04
N GLN A 242 -11.11 2.50 5.23
CA GLN A 242 -10.15 1.52 5.72
C GLN A 242 -10.74 0.85 6.97
N PRO A 243 -10.77 -0.48 7.08
CA PRO A 243 -11.41 -1.15 8.21
C PRO A 243 -10.51 -1.29 9.45
N ILE A 244 -9.21 -1.05 9.27
CA ILE A 244 -8.22 -0.99 10.35
C ILE A 244 -7.76 0.44 10.52
N ASP A 245 -7.83 0.94 11.75
CA ASP A 245 -7.30 2.26 12.08
C ASP A 245 -5.78 2.30 11.87
N PRO A 246 -5.27 3.29 11.12
CA PRO A 246 -3.83 3.46 10.97
C PRO A 246 -3.17 3.65 12.33
N VAL A 247 -2.11 2.88 12.59
CA VAL A 247 -1.49 2.87 13.92
C VAL A 247 -0.38 3.91 14.07
N VAL A 248 0.15 4.41 12.95
CA VAL A 248 0.94 5.64 13.00
C VAL A 248 -0.06 6.78 13.16
N PRO A 249 0.10 7.68 14.15
CA PRO A 249 -0.84 8.78 14.27
C PRO A 249 -0.77 9.63 12.99
N ARG A 250 -1.94 9.88 12.36
CA ARG A 250 -2.11 10.93 11.35
C ARG A 250 -1.94 12.26 12.07
N THR A 251 -0.71 12.69 12.31
CA THR A 251 -0.43 13.90 13.10
C THR A 251 -0.62 15.15 12.26
N ASP A 252 -1.85 15.39 11.79
CA ASP A 252 -2.43 16.63 11.24
C ASP A 252 -3.48 16.38 10.12
N ARG A 253 -4.68 15.90 10.49
CA ARG A 253 -5.87 16.40 9.79
C ARG A 253 -6.01 17.86 10.18
N SER A 254 -5.42 18.77 9.41
CA SER A 254 -5.78 20.18 9.51
C SER A 254 -7.28 20.28 9.28
N ALA A 255 -8.00 20.69 10.33
CA ALA A 255 -9.43 20.95 10.33
C ALA A 255 -9.82 22.04 9.32
#